data_AF-A0A7K7X6L5-F1
#
_entry.id   AF-A0A7K7X6L5-F1
#
_cell.length_a   1.000
_cell.length_b   1.000
_cell.length_c   1.000
_cell.angle_alpha   90.00
_cell.angle_beta   90.00
_cell.angle_gamma   90.00
#
_symmetry.space_group_name_H-M   'P 1'
#
loop_
_entity.id
_entity.type
_entity.pdbx_description
1 polymer ?
#
loop_
_entity_poly.entity_id
_entity_poly.type
_entity_poly.pdbx_seq_one_letter_code
_entity_poly.pdbx_strand_id
1 'polypeptide(L)'
;HYPIGLLFDLHASNTALPWSITVHFKNFPEKDLLHCHSKDVIEAHFMACIKEADALKHKSQVINEMQKKDHKQLWMGLQNDKFEQFWAINRKLMEYPPEDNGFRYIPFRIYQATTERPFIQKLFRPIASGGQLHTLGDLLKDVCPSAITPEDGEQKTQVMIHGIEPMLETPIQWLSEHMSYPDNFLHISIIPRPTD
;
A
#
# COMPACT_ATOMS: atom_id res chain seq x y z
N HIS A 1 -3.73 -8.87 9.30
CA HIS A 1 -3.46 -9.13 7.87
C HIS A 1 -2.78 -7.94 7.18
N TYR A 2 -2.74 -6.76 7.81
CA TYR A 2 -1.96 -5.61 7.31
C TYR A 2 -0.46 -5.87 7.38
N PRO A 3 0.34 -5.28 6.47
CA PRO A 3 1.81 -5.39 6.52
C PRO A 3 2.41 -4.84 7.82
N ILE A 4 3.53 -5.42 8.24
CA ILE A 4 4.22 -5.06 9.49
C ILE A 4 4.60 -3.57 9.49
N GLY A 5 5.20 -3.08 8.40
CA GLY A 5 5.61 -1.67 8.29
C GLY A 5 4.43 -0.70 8.41
N LEU A 6 3.28 -1.03 7.80
CA LEU A 6 2.06 -0.23 7.92
C LEU A 6 1.58 -0.15 9.37
N LEU A 7 1.56 -1.28 10.09
CA LEU A 7 1.14 -1.30 11.50
C LEU A 7 2.07 -0.47 12.38
N PHE A 8 3.38 -0.53 12.15
CA PHE A 8 4.35 0.29 12.86
C PHE A 8 4.16 1.78 12.55
N ASP A 9 4.10 2.14 11.26
CA ASP A 9 3.87 3.51 10.80
C ASP A 9 2.59 4.11 11.40
N LEU A 10 1.51 3.34 11.46
CA LEU A 10 0.21 3.84 11.91
C LEU A 10 0.09 3.97 13.44
N HIS A 11 0.77 3.10 14.20
CA HIS A 11 0.51 2.96 15.65
C HIS A 11 1.72 3.22 16.56
N ALA A 12 2.94 3.18 16.04
CA ALA A 12 4.14 3.15 16.86
C ALA A 12 5.32 4.00 16.32
N SER A 13 5.20 4.66 15.17
CA SER A 13 6.27 5.47 14.57
C SER A 13 6.80 6.56 15.50
N ASN A 14 5.92 7.14 16.33
CA ASN A 14 6.26 8.21 17.27
C ASN A 14 6.68 7.68 18.66
N THR A 15 6.93 6.37 18.78
CA THR A 15 7.36 5.73 20.03
C THR A 15 8.83 5.37 19.98
N ALA A 16 9.47 5.27 21.15
CA ALA A 16 10.86 4.85 21.23
C ALA A 16 11.03 3.40 20.74
N LEU A 17 12.06 3.17 19.93
CA LEU A 17 12.45 1.83 19.52
C LEU A 17 13.10 1.06 20.69
N PRO A 18 12.95 -0.29 20.73
CA PRO A 18 12.26 -1.15 19.77
C PRO A 18 10.73 -1.11 19.89
N TRP A 19 10.02 -1.50 18.82
CA TRP A 19 8.56 -1.63 18.86
C TRP A 19 8.13 -2.69 19.88
N SER A 20 7.43 -2.25 20.93
CA SER A 20 6.94 -3.12 22.01
C SER A 20 5.64 -3.83 21.61
N ILE A 21 5.72 -5.15 21.42
CA ILE A 21 4.57 -6.00 21.09
C ILE A 21 4.30 -6.96 22.25
N THR A 22 3.06 -6.99 22.74
CA THR A 22 2.62 -7.93 23.79
C THR A 22 1.98 -9.17 23.16
N VAL A 23 2.41 -10.37 23.58
CA VAL A 23 1.92 -11.65 23.06
C VAL A 23 0.82 -12.20 23.97
N HIS A 24 -0.32 -12.58 23.38
CA HIS A 24 -1.48 -13.16 24.08
C HIS A 24 -1.78 -14.57 23.57
N PHE A 25 -2.17 -15.48 24.49
CA PHE A 25 -2.53 -16.88 24.18
C PHE A 25 -3.97 -17.25 24.58
N LYS A 26 -4.70 -16.34 25.23
CA LYS A 26 -6.08 -16.54 25.71
C LYS A 26 -6.92 -15.32 25.35
N ASN A 27 -8.24 -15.48 25.38
CA ASN A 27 -9.22 -14.41 25.10
C ASN A 27 -8.98 -13.75 23.73
N PHE A 28 -8.93 -14.57 22.67
CA PHE A 28 -8.75 -14.06 21.31
C PHE A 28 -9.88 -13.07 20.97
N PRO A 29 -9.56 -11.85 20.49
CA PRO A 29 -10.56 -10.83 20.21
C PRO A 29 -11.26 -11.10 18.88
N GLU A 30 -12.25 -12.01 18.90
CA GLU A 30 -13.01 -12.47 17.72
C GLU A 30 -13.64 -11.36 16.88
N LYS A 31 -13.92 -10.20 17.48
CA LYS A 31 -14.54 -9.05 16.80
C LYS A 31 -13.52 -8.14 16.11
N ASP A 32 -12.27 -8.18 16.55
CA ASP A 32 -11.25 -7.20 16.16
C ASP A 32 -10.20 -7.83 15.23
N LEU A 33 -9.95 -9.14 15.36
CA LEU A 33 -8.90 -9.84 14.61
C LEU A 33 -9.45 -11.03 13.82
N LEU A 34 -8.95 -11.17 12.59
CA LEU A 34 -9.16 -12.37 11.79
C LEU A 34 -8.27 -13.51 12.30
N HIS A 35 -8.83 -14.71 12.37
CA HIS A 35 -8.05 -15.92 12.63
C HIS A 35 -7.04 -16.19 11.52
N CYS A 36 -5.88 -16.73 11.90
CA CYS A 36 -4.82 -17.12 10.99
C CYS A 36 -4.32 -18.54 11.34
N HIS A 37 -5.08 -19.55 10.94
CA HIS A 37 -4.84 -20.95 11.35
C HIS A 37 -3.67 -21.63 10.61
N SER A 38 -3.27 -21.13 9.44
CA SER A 38 -2.18 -21.72 8.65
C SER A 38 -1.52 -20.67 7.75
N LYS A 39 -0.34 -21.01 7.22
CA LYS A 39 0.35 -20.19 6.22
C LYS A 39 -0.43 -20.09 4.90
N ASP A 40 -1.26 -21.08 4.59
CA ASP A 40 -2.08 -21.07 3.36
C ASP A 40 -3.12 -19.94 3.38
N VAL A 41 -3.63 -19.57 4.56
CA VAL A 41 -4.53 -18.41 4.72
C VAL A 41 -3.80 -17.11 4.37
N ILE A 42 -2.52 -17.01 4.74
CA ILE A 42 -1.68 -15.85 4.44
C ILE A 42 -1.41 -15.79 2.92
N GLU A 43 -1.04 -16.92 2.31
CA GLU A 43 -0.85 -17.02 0.85
C GLU A 43 -2.12 -16.63 0.09
N ALA A 44 -3.28 -17.12 0.52
CA ALA A 44 -4.56 -16.80 -0.10
C ALA A 44 -4.89 -15.30 0.00
N HIS A 45 -4.67 -14.69 1.18
CA HIS A 45 -4.86 -13.26 1.37
C HIS A 45 -3.91 -12.42 0.50
N PHE A 46 -2.62 -12.77 0.51
CA PHE A 46 -1.60 -12.13 -0.31
C PHE A 46 -1.96 -12.16 -1.81
N MET A 47 -2.34 -13.33 -2.32
CA MET A 47 -2.74 -13.49 -3.71
C MET A 47 -4.05 -12.77 -4.04
N ALA A 48 -4.98 -12.64 -3.08
CA ALA A 48 -6.19 -11.85 -3.26
C ALA A 48 -5.85 -10.36 -3.43
N CYS A 49 -4.95 -9.80 -2.61
CA CYS A 49 -4.49 -8.42 -2.75
C CYS A 49 -3.78 -8.19 -4.10
N ILE A 50 -2.88 -9.07 -4.53
CA ILE A 50 -2.21 -8.93 -5.85
C ILE A 50 -3.23 -8.91 -6.99
N LYS A 51 -4.23 -9.80 -6.95
CA LYS A 51 -5.28 -9.85 -7.99
C LYS A 51 -6.13 -8.58 -8.00
N GLU A 52 -6.45 -8.04 -6.83
CA GLU A 52 -7.16 -6.77 -6.70
C GLU A 52 -6.34 -5.60 -7.24
N ALA A 53 -5.04 -5.53 -6.92
CA ALA A 53 -4.14 -4.52 -7.45
C ALA A 53 -4.02 -4.61 -8.98
N ASP A 54 -3.89 -5.81 -9.54
CA ASP A 54 -3.84 -6.01 -10.98
C ASP A 54 -5.18 -5.73 -11.67
N ALA A 55 -6.32 -5.92 -10.97
CA ALA A 55 -7.63 -5.49 -11.45
C ALA A 55 -7.68 -3.97 -11.66
N LEU A 56 -7.09 -3.21 -10.73
CA LEU A 56 -7.00 -1.75 -10.82
C LEU A 56 -6.03 -1.30 -11.91
N LYS A 57 -4.84 -1.91 -11.99
CA LYS A 57 -3.79 -1.53 -12.94
C LYS A 57 -4.11 -1.96 -14.38
N HIS A 58 -4.53 -3.21 -14.57
CA HIS A 58 -4.57 -3.88 -15.87
C HIS A 58 -5.86 -4.67 -16.13
N LYS A 59 -6.93 -4.44 -15.36
CA LYS A 59 -8.17 -5.26 -15.42
C LYS A 59 -7.91 -6.77 -15.23
N SER A 60 -6.92 -7.10 -14.40
CA SER A 60 -6.48 -8.46 -14.11
C SER A 60 -5.85 -9.21 -15.29
N GLN A 61 -5.51 -8.53 -16.39
CA GLN A 61 -4.95 -9.18 -17.58
C GLN A 61 -3.60 -9.85 -17.27
N VAL A 62 -2.68 -9.11 -16.66
CA VAL A 62 -1.30 -9.59 -16.41
C VAL A 62 -1.30 -10.77 -15.44
N ILE A 63 -2.01 -10.68 -14.31
CA ILE A 63 -2.02 -11.77 -13.31
C ILE A 63 -2.72 -13.04 -13.82
N ASN A 64 -3.70 -12.91 -14.73
CA ASN A 64 -4.44 -14.04 -15.31
C ASN A 64 -3.66 -14.73 -16.44
N GLU A 65 -2.76 -14.04 -17.12
CA GLU A 65 -1.85 -14.63 -18.12
C GLU A 65 -0.69 -15.39 -17.48
N MET A 66 -0.37 -15.11 -16.21
CA MET A 66 0.66 -15.82 -15.47
C MET A 66 0.29 -17.29 -15.19
N GLN A 67 1.31 -18.15 -15.19
CA GLN A 67 1.12 -19.56 -14.84
C GLN A 67 1.04 -19.75 -13.32
N LYS A 68 0.42 -20.84 -12.85
CA LYS A 68 0.35 -21.18 -11.41
C LYS A 68 1.73 -21.22 -10.72
N LYS A 69 2.79 -21.58 -11.45
CA LYS A 69 4.16 -21.57 -10.94
C LYS A 69 4.67 -20.15 -10.65
N ASP A 70 4.22 -19.16 -11.43
CA ASP A 70 4.61 -17.75 -11.27
C ASP A 70 3.93 -17.17 -10.03
N HIS A 71 2.64 -17.49 -9.79
CA HIS A 71 1.93 -17.14 -8.55
C HIS A 71 2.64 -17.74 -7.33
N LYS A 72 3.01 -19.03 -7.41
CA LYS A 72 3.77 -19.69 -6.33
C LYS A 72 5.14 -19.04 -6.13
N GLN A 73 5.80 -18.58 -7.19
CA GLN A 73 7.10 -17.91 -7.10
C GLN A 73 6.99 -16.54 -6.40
N LEU A 74 5.94 -15.76 -6.64
CA LEU A 74 5.66 -14.53 -5.89
C LEU A 74 5.56 -14.82 -4.40
N TRP A 75 4.74 -15.80 -4.02
CA TRP A 75 4.56 -16.19 -2.62
C TRP A 75 5.85 -16.71 -1.98
N MET A 76 6.56 -17.61 -2.65
CA MET A 76 7.82 -18.16 -2.14
C MET A 76 8.92 -17.10 -2.03
N GLY A 77 8.93 -16.13 -2.95
CA GLY A 77 9.84 -14.98 -2.89
C GLY A 77 9.60 -14.14 -1.64
N LEU A 78 8.33 -13.85 -1.31
CA LEU A 78 7.97 -13.14 -0.08
C LEU A 78 8.26 -13.97 1.17
N GLN A 79 7.79 -15.21 1.22
CA GLN A 79 7.88 -16.07 2.41
C GLN A 79 9.32 -16.38 2.83
N ASN A 80 10.23 -16.50 1.87
CA ASN A 80 11.62 -16.86 2.11
C ASN A 80 12.60 -15.69 1.99
N ASP A 81 12.08 -14.45 1.94
CA ASP A 81 12.87 -13.23 1.83
C ASP A 81 13.88 -13.26 0.66
N LYS A 82 13.37 -13.58 -0.54
CA LYS A 82 14.15 -13.69 -1.78
C LYS A 82 13.72 -12.61 -2.76
N PHE A 83 14.34 -11.43 -2.62
CA PHE A 83 14.09 -10.25 -3.45
C PHE A 83 14.08 -10.56 -4.96
N GLU A 84 15.17 -11.12 -5.49
CA GLU A 84 15.29 -11.44 -6.92
C GLU A 84 14.23 -12.44 -7.41
N GLN A 85 13.90 -13.42 -6.56
CA GLN A 85 12.88 -14.43 -6.88
C GLN A 85 11.50 -13.78 -7.02
N PHE A 86 11.15 -12.85 -6.12
CA PHE A 86 9.90 -12.10 -6.16
C PHE A 86 9.86 -11.17 -7.38
N TRP A 87 10.89 -10.34 -7.56
CA TRP A 87 10.90 -9.31 -8.60
C TRP A 87 11.03 -9.85 -10.02
N ALA A 88 11.61 -11.04 -10.21
CA ALA A 88 11.60 -11.73 -11.50
C ALA A 88 10.18 -11.92 -12.08
N ILE A 89 9.17 -12.04 -11.20
CA ILE A 89 7.75 -12.11 -11.58
C ILE A 89 7.06 -10.77 -11.39
N ASN A 90 7.26 -10.10 -10.25
CA ASN A 90 6.55 -8.87 -9.90
C ASN A 90 6.79 -7.72 -10.89
N ARG A 91 7.96 -7.68 -11.54
CA ARG A 91 8.24 -6.66 -12.58
C ARG A 91 7.19 -6.62 -13.68
N LYS A 92 6.63 -7.78 -14.07
CA LYS A 92 5.56 -7.85 -15.08
C LYS A 92 4.29 -7.13 -14.62
N LEU A 93 4.01 -7.16 -13.32
CA LEU A 93 2.86 -6.45 -12.72
C LEU A 93 3.12 -4.95 -12.60
N MET A 94 4.36 -4.48 -12.78
CA MET A 94 4.71 -3.06 -12.75
C MET A 94 4.93 -2.47 -14.14
N GLU A 95 4.91 -3.30 -15.18
CA GLU A 95 4.93 -2.88 -16.58
C GLU A 95 3.53 -2.45 -17.03
N TYR A 96 3.47 -1.48 -17.94
CA TYR A 96 2.27 -1.05 -18.64
C TYR A 96 2.60 -0.78 -20.12
N PRO A 97 1.60 -0.80 -21.01
CA PRO A 97 1.85 -0.62 -22.45
C PRO A 97 2.54 0.72 -22.74
N PRO A 98 3.50 0.80 -23.68
CA PRO A 98 4.21 2.06 -23.98
C PRO A 98 3.30 3.21 -24.45
N GLU A 99 2.15 2.88 -25.04
CA GLU A 99 1.11 3.84 -25.40
C GLU A 99 0.38 4.43 -24.19
N ASP A 100 0.38 3.72 -23.06
CA ASP A 100 -0.15 4.16 -21.79
C ASP A 100 0.98 4.83 -21.00
N ASN A 101 0.80 6.06 -20.52
CA ASN A 101 1.84 6.74 -19.73
C ASN A 101 1.91 6.24 -18.26
N GLY A 102 1.29 5.09 -17.93
CA GLY A 102 1.12 4.58 -16.57
C GLY A 102 -0.05 3.59 -16.41
N PHE A 103 -0.30 3.16 -15.18
CA PHE A 103 -1.39 2.22 -14.88
C PHE A 103 -2.78 2.82 -15.15
N ARG A 104 -3.80 1.96 -15.32
CA ARG A 104 -5.20 2.42 -15.47
C ARG A 104 -5.69 3.15 -14.21
N TYR A 105 -5.44 2.58 -13.04
CA TYR A 105 -5.69 3.17 -11.72
C TYR A 105 -4.57 2.77 -10.74
N ILE A 106 -4.28 3.63 -9.78
CA ILE A 106 -3.32 3.34 -8.71
C ILE A 106 -3.96 2.45 -7.63
N PRO A 107 -3.37 1.29 -7.29
CA PRO A 107 -3.75 0.53 -6.11
C PRO A 107 -3.19 1.22 -4.86
N PHE A 108 -4.06 1.85 -4.09
CA PHE A 108 -3.67 2.50 -2.83
C PHE A 108 -4.70 2.26 -1.74
N ARG A 109 -4.25 2.36 -0.49
CA ARG A 109 -5.10 2.43 0.70
C ARG A 109 -4.54 3.49 1.64
N ILE A 110 -5.40 4.44 2.05
CA ILE A 110 -5.04 5.48 3.02
C ILE A 110 -5.64 5.12 4.38
N TYR A 111 -4.79 5.10 5.40
CA TYR A 111 -5.12 4.72 6.77
C TYR A 111 -5.02 5.95 7.69
N GLN A 112 -6.00 6.10 8.57
CA GLN A 112 -6.05 7.17 9.58
C GLN A 112 -6.34 6.53 10.93
N ALA A 113 -5.46 6.71 11.91
CA ALA A 113 -5.63 6.09 13.23
C ALA A 113 -6.88 6.61 13.97
N THR A 114 -7.38 7.79 13.61
CA THR A 114 -8.51 8.45 14.26
C THR A 114 -9.88 8.17 13.63
N THR A 115 -9.94 7.46 12.50
CA THR A 115 -11.21 7.21 11.79
C THR A 115 -11.77 5.83 12.08
N GLU A 116 -13.09 5.72 12.26
CA GLU A 116 -13.79 4.44 12.38
C GLU A 116 -13.75 3.61 11.08
N ARG A 117 -13.47 4.25 9.95
CA ARG A 117 -13.32 3.56 8.67
C ARG A 117 -11.95 2.87 8.59
N PRO A 118 -11.86 1.59 8.16
CA PRO A 118 -10.59 0.86 8.09
C PRO A 118 -9.54 1.54 7.20
N PHE A 119 -9.97 2.01 6.02
CA PHE A 119 -9.15 2.76 5.07
C PHE A 119 -10.00 3.43 3.99
N ILE A 120 -9.39 4.39 3.29
CA ILE A 120 -9.93 5.00 2.06
C ILE A 120 -9.26 4.32 0.86
N GLN A 121 -10.09 3.81 -0.05
CA GLN A 121 -9.68 3.28 -1.36
C GLN A 121 -10.70 3.77 -2.39
N LYS A 122 -10.24 4.48 -3.41
CA LYS A 122 -11.05 5.03 -4.51
C LYS A 122 -10.32 4.80 -5.84
N LEU A 123 -11.02 4.96 -6.95
CA LEU A 123 -10.38 4.96 -8.27
C LEU A 123 -9.65 6.29 -8.48
N PHE A 124 -8.34 6.22 -8.66
CA PHE A 124 -7.51 7.39 -8.96
C PHE A 124 -6.59 7.08 -10.14
N ARG A 125 -6.58 7.94 -11.16
CA ARG A 125 -5.73 7.78 -12.34
C ARG A 125 -4.36 8.41 -12.09
N PRO A 126 -3.25 7.77 -12.49
CA PRO A 126 -1.92 8.37 -12.36
C PRO A 126 -1.66 9.54 -13.31
N ILE A 127 -2.47 9.69 -14.36
CA ILE A 127 -2.27 10.68 -15.42
C ILE A 127 -3.58 11.45 -15.62
N ALA A 128 -3.47 12.78 -15.67
CA ALA A 128 -4.57 13.68 -16.00
C ALA A 128 -4.98 13.55 -17.48
N SER A 129 -6.18 14.01 -17.84
CA SER A 129 -6.64 14.00 -19.24
C SER A 129 -5.73 14.79 -20.19
N GLY A 130 -4.94 15.74 -19.69
CA GLY A 130 -3.95 16.50 -20.46
C GLY A 130 -2.57 15.84 -20.58
N GLY A 131 -2.38 14.63 -20.07
CA GLY A 131 -1.11 13.89 -20.12
C GLY A 131 -0.13 14.22 -18.98
N GLN A 132 -0.45 15.19 -18.11
CA GLN A 132 0.36 15.49 -16.93
C GLN A 132 0.26 14.36 -15.89
N LEU A 133 1.40 13.99 -15.29
CA LEU A 133 1.45 13.04 -14.18
C LEU A 133 0.82 13.65 -12.93
N HIS A 134 -0.09 12.93 -12.31
CA HIS A 134 -0.57 13.26 -10.98
C HIS A 134 0.49 12.94 -9.93
N THR A 135 0.42 13.69 -8.84
CA THR A 135 1.33 13.62 -7.70
C THR A 135 0.65 12.99 -6.48
N LEU A 136 1.43 12.69 -5.44
CA LEU A 136 0.90 12.30 -4.13
C LEU A 136 -0.06 13.37 -3.56
N GLY A 137 0.29 14.64 -3.74
CA GLY A 137 -0.54 15.77 -3.35
C GLY A 137 -1.89 15.80 -4.09
N ASP A 138 -1.90 15.53 -5.39
CA ASP A 138 -3.15 15.47 -6.17
C ASP A 138 -4.07 14.34 -5.70
N LEU A 139 -3.49 13.16 -5.42
CA LEU A 139 -4.23 12.04 -4.83
C LEU A 139 -4.88 12.45 -3.52
N LEU A 140 -4.09 12.97 -2.58
CA LEU A 140 -4.59 13.34 -1.26
C LEU A 140 -5.64 14.46 -1.33
N LYS A 141 -5.47 15.48 -2.19
CA LYS A 141 -6.47 16.54 -2.39
C LYS A 141 -7.82 15.97 -2.83
N ASP A 142 -7.83 14.98 -3.71
CA ASP A 142 -9.05 14.37 -4.24
C ASP A 142 -9.73 13.42 -3.23
N VAL A 143 -8.94 12.54 -2.59
CA VAL A 143 -9.52 11.44 -1.81
C VAL A 143 -9.49 11.62 -0.29
N CYS A 144 -8.58 12.45 0.22
CA CYS A 144 -8.34 12.68 1.64
C CYS A 144 -7.88 14.13 1.93
N PRO A 145 -8.68 15.15 1.57
CA PRO A 145 -8.25 16.55 1.64
C PRO A 145 -7.90 17.00 3.06
N SER A 146 -8.46 16.36 4.09
CA SER A 146 -8.14 16.64 5.49
C SER A 146 -6.70 16.29 5.89
N ALA A 147 -5.98 15.51 5.08
CA ALA A 147 -4.59 15.15 5.32
C ALA A 147 -3.59 16.23 4.86
N ILE A 148 -4.07 17.24 4.11
CA ILE A 148 -3.26 18.35 3.63
C ILE A 148 -3.77 19.64 4.29
N THR A 149 -2.85 20.43 4.83
CA THR A 149 -3.16 21.78 5.32
C THR A 149 -3.09 22.79 4.18
N PRO A 150 -3.95 23.83 4.17
CA PRO A 150 -3.82 24.95 3.24
C PRO A 150 -2.43 25.60 3.33
N GLU A 151 -1.98 26.25 2.25
CA GLU A 151 -0.61 26.76 2.04
C GLU A 151 -0.07 27.67 3.17
N ASP A 152 -0.94 28.27 3.98
CA ASP A 152 -0.57 29.18 5.08
C ASP A 152 -0.70 28.55 6.50
N GLY A 153 -1.05 27.27 6.59
CA GLY A 153 -1.27 26.58 7.87
C GLY A 153 -0.13 25.64 8.27
N GLU A 154 0.17 25.56 9.56
CA GLU A 154 1.08 24.53 10.11
C GLU A 154 0.57 23.13 9.77
N GLN A 155 1.42 22.31 9.14
CA GLN A 155 1.07 20.96 8.72
C GLN A 155 0.86 20.03 9.91
N LYS A 156 -0.40 19.77 10.25
CA LYS A 156 -0.80 19.01 11.45
C LYS A 156 -0.63 17.49 11.33
N THR A 157 -0.46 16.99 10.11
CA THR A 157 -0.39 15.56 9.82
C THR A 157 0.84 15.23 8.99
N GLN A 158 1.36 14.02 9.18
CA GLN A 158 2.41 13.45 8.33
C GLN A 158 1.80 12.40 7.40
N VAL A 159 2.31 12.36 6.17
CA VAL A 159 1.95 11.37 5.16
C VAL A 159 3.10 10.37 5.07
N MET A 160 2.95 9.21 5.72
CA MET A 160 4.02 8.22 5.80
C MET A 160 3.78 7.04 4.87
N ILE A 161 4.84 6.61 4.20
CA ILE A 161 4.91 5.42 3.34
C ILE A 161 6.25 4.75 3.62
N HIS A 162 6.24 3.50 4.09
CA HIS A 162 7.47 2.77 4.46
C HIS A 162 8.37 3.51 5.48
N GLY A 163 7.76 4.17 6.46
CA GLY A 163 8.47 4.89 7.52
C GLY A 163 9.15 6.20 7.10
N ILE A 164 8.90 6.68 5.87
CA ILE A 164 9.38 7.98 5.39
C ILE A 164 8.21 8.89 4.97
N GLU A 165 8.45 10.19 4.85
CA GLU A 165 7.48 11.20 4.40
C GLU A 165 7.87 11.71 3.00
N PRO A 166 7.32 11.12 1.90
CA PRO A 166 7.63 11.56 0.55
C PRO A 166 7.11 12.98 0.28
N MET A 167 7.80 13.70 -0.61
CA MET A 167 7.35 15.04 -1.02
C MET A 167 6.01 14.95 -1.76
N LEU A 168 5.10 15.91 -1.56
CA LEU A 168 3.76 15.89 -2.15
C LEU A 168 3.78 15.97 -3.68
N GLU A 169 4.80 16.58 -4.27
CA GLU A 169 5.04 16.63 -5.71
C GLU A 169 5.53 15.29 -6.32
N THR A 170 5.82 14.28 -5.50
CA THR A 170 6.31 12.99 -6.01
C THR A 170 5.27 12.36 -6.94
N PRO A 171 5.63 11.97 -8.17
CA PRO A 171 4.68 11.35 -9.11
C PRO A 171 4.07 10.07 -8.54
N ILE A 172 2.73 9.96 -8.57
CA ILE A 172 2.03 8.85 -7.93
C ILE A 172 2.26 7.52 -8.66
N GLN A 173 2.48 7.57 -9.98
CA GLN A 173 2.85 6.40 -10.79
C GLN A 173 4.17 5.81 -10.29
N TRP A 174 5.18 6.67 -10.10
CA TRP A 174 6.48 6.26 -9.59
C TRP A 174 6.38 5.67 -8.18
N LEU A 175 5.60 6.29 -7.29
CA LEU A 175 5.34 5.73 -5.96
C LEU A 175 4.68 4.35 -6.03
N SER A 176 3.72 4.16 -6.93
CA SER A 176 3.06 2.86 -7.10
C SER A 176 4.02 1.77 -7.61
N GLU A 177 5.01 2.11 -8.43
CA GLU A 177 6.01 1.16 -8.93
C GLU A 177 7.07 0.79 -7.88
N HIS A 178 7.52 1.78 -7.09
CA HIS A 178 8.73 1.66 -6.28
C HIS A 178 8.48 1.60 -4.77
N MET A 179 7.34 2.09 -4.29
CA MET A 179 6.99 2.19 -2.87
C MET A 179 5.71 1.40 -2.53
N SER A 180 5.20 0.57 -3.46
CA SER A 180 4.16 -0.40 -3.11
C SER A 180 4.74 -1.56 -2.32
N TYR A 181 3.93 -2.11 -1.42
CA TYR A 181 4.25 -3.35 -0.73
C TYR A 181 4.25 -4.55 -1.70
N PRO A 182 4.75 -5.72 -1.29
CA PRO A 182 4.74 -6.93 -2.14
C PRO A 182 3.34 -7.33 -2.64
N ASP A 183 2.28 -6.90 -1.97
CA ASP A 183 0.90 -7.13 -2.38
C ASP A 183 0.41 -6.16 -3.49
N ASN A 184 1.31 -5.30 -3.99
CA ASN A 184 1.12 -4.31 -5.04
C ASN A 184 0.22 -3.14 -4.65
N PHE A 185 -0.03 -2.91 -3.36
CA PHE A 185 -0.70 -1.71 -2.87
C PHE A 185 0.27 -0.69 -2.29
N LEU A 186 0.01 0.58 -2.59
CA LEU A 186 0.59 1.71 -1.89
C LEU A 186 -0.19 1.93 -0.59
N HIS A 187 0.38 1.54 0.53
CA HIS A 187 -0.20 1.77 1.86
C HIS A 187 0.31 3.09 2.43
N ILE A 188 -0.61 4.00 2.72
CA ILE A 188 -0.30 5.38 3.12
C ILE A 188 -0.90 5.64 4.50
N SER A 189 -0.04 5.90 5.48
CA SER A 189 -0.44 6.25 6.83
C SER A 189 -0.55 7.77 6.97
N ILE A 190 -1.70 8.25 7.44
CA ILE A 190 -1.88 9.65 7.84
C ILE A 190 -1.91 9.68 9.36
N ILE A 191 -0.85 10.24 9.95
CA ILE A 191 -0.69 10.31 11.40
C ILE A 191 -0.55 11.77 11.87
N PRO A 192 -0.88 12.08 13.13
CA PRO A 192 -0.58 13.39 13.70
C PRO A 192 0.93 13.65 13.68
N ARG A 193 1.32 14.89 13.33
CA ARG A 193 2.71 15.32 13.46
C ARG A 193 3.10 15.31 14.95
N PRO A 194 4.27 14.75 15.34
CA PRO A 194 4.76 14.81 16.69
C PRO A 194 4.81 16.26 17.18
N THR A 195 4.34 16.48 18.41
CA THR A 195 4.65 17.69 19.17
C THR A 195 5.88 17.38 20.02
N ASP A 196 6.98 18.09 19.79
CA ASP A 196 8.20 18.00 20.61
C ASP A 196 7.93 18.29 22.09
#